data_AF-A0A9X6PS25-F1
#
_entry.id   AF-A0A9X6PS25-F1
#
_cell.length_a   1.000
_cell.length_b   1.000
_cell.length_c   1.000
_cell.angle_alpha   90.00
_cell.angle_beta   90.00
_cell.angle_gamma   90.00
#
_symmetry.space_group_name_H-M   'P 1'
#
loop_
_entity.id
_entity.type
_entity.pdbx_description
1 polymer ?
#
loop_
_entity_poly.entity_id
_entity_poly.type
_entity_poly.pdbx_seq_one_letter_code
_entity_poly.pdbx_strand_id
1 'polypeptide(L)'
;MWKKTLLIFCLLFSISLSDGGFASAQTIPSNEMTSSFSYILKRNALIMAYAAEEAKEEGTYPWSVGLAFAEKVKPGGEWDYKTKFGRKKQFIYNGYLMKGEDLGNIHFGYVARAGTIPIELLADIEGAYQIWYSEELKGWADNYFDQENDEAGRAYGVILWDNKLLPNPQDPPPPPVKPFDPSAEKQKFNALTVQEKTKIKADIQRISKELSK
;
A
#
# COMPACT_ATOMS: atom_id res chain seq x y z
N MET A 1 22.25 60.05 -66.53
CA MET A 1 23.07 59.65 -65.36
C MET A 1 22.39 58.48 -64.67
N TRP A 2 22.87 57.27 -64.95
CA TRP A 2 22.41 56.00 -64.36
C TRP A 2 22.75 55.94 -62.87
N LYS A 3 21.77 55.68 -62.00
CA LYS A 3 22.02 55.29 -60.62
C LYS A 3 21.90 53.77 -60.52
N LYS A 4 23.03 53.14 -60.15
CA LYS A 4 23.21 51.70 -60.02
C LYS A 4 22.47 51.17 -58.79
N THR A 5 21.70 50.11 -58.98
CA THR A 5 21.08 49.30 -57.93
C THR A 5 22.16 48.46 -57.25
N LEU A 6 22.27 48.54 -55.91
CA LEU A 6 23.12 47.65 -55.11
C LEU A 6 22.22 46.65 -54.38
N LEU A 7 22.27 45.38 -54.79
CA LEU A 7 21.64 44.26 -54.12
C LEU A 7 22.52 43.85 -52.93
N ILE A 8 22.00 43.99 -51.70
CA ILE A 8 22.65 43.49 -50.48
C ILE A 8 22.04 42.12 -50.17
N PHE A 9 22.88 41.10 -50.22
CA PHE A 9 22.55 39.71 -49.90
C PHE A 9 22.73 39.52 -48.38
N CYS A 10 21.65 39.60 -47.60
CA CYS A 10 21.70 39.28 -46.16
C CYS A 10 21.65 37.76 -45.97
N LEU A 11 22.82 37.16 -45.74
CA LEU A 11 22.92 35.79 -45.22
C LEU A 11 22.43 35.77 -43.77
N LEU A 12 21.28 35.14 -43.54
CA LEU A 12 20.76 34.81 -42.21
C LEU A 12 21.58 33.64 -41.64
N PHE A 13 22.43 33.93 -40.67
CA PHE A 13 23.03 32.90 -39.81
C PHE A 13 22.06 32.60 -38.67
N SER A 14 21.27 31.54 -38.83
CA SER A 14 20.43 30.98 -37.77
C SER A 14 21.33 30.30 -36.74
N ILE A 15 21.70 31.00 -35.67
CA ILE A 15 22.28 30.36 -34.48
C ILE A 15 21.12 29.71 -33.73
N SER A 16 20.87 28.44 -34.03
CA SER A 16 20.06 27.58 -33.18
C SER A 16 20.84 27.32 -31.89
N LEU A 17 20.58 28.12 -30.85
CA LEU A 17 20.88 27.77 -29.46
C LEU A 17 19.99 26.57 -29.12
N SER A 18 20.52 25.37 -29.31
CA SER A 18 19.98 24.20 -28.65
C SER A 18 20.32 24.34 -27.18
N ASP A 19 19.36 24.82 -26.39
CA ASP A 19 19.39 24.66 -24.94
C ASP A 19 19.31 23.15 -24.64
N GLY A 20 20.49 22.52 -24.68
CA GLY A 20 20.73 21.21 -24.09
C GLY A 20 20.63 21.37 -22.59
N GLY A 21 19.39 21.49 -22.09
CA GLY A 21 19.10 21.29 -20.68
C GLY A 21 19.55 19.88 -20.33
N PHE A 22 20.70 19.78 -19.68
CA PHE A 22 21.11 18.55 -19.03
C PHE A 22 20.06 18.26 -17.96
N ALA A 23 19.11 17.37 -18.27
CA ALA A 23 18.32 16.72 -17.25
C ALA A 23 19.31 15.94 -16.38
N SER A 24 19.70 16.51 -15.24
CA SER A 24 20.39 15.78 -14.20
C SER A 24 19.45 14.63 -13.81
N ALA A 25 19.83 13.40 -14.15
CA ALA A 25 19.17 12.23 -13.60
C ALA A 25 19.35 12.30 -12.09
N GLN A 26 18.33 12.76 -11.36
CA GLN A 26 18.33 12.73 -9.91
C GLN A 26 18.56 11.29 -9.47
N THR A 27 19.68 11.03 -8.80
CA THR A 27 19.92 9.73 -8.17
C THR A 27 18.85 9.53 -7.10
N ILE A 28 17.97 8.55 -7.31
CA ILE A 28 16.96 8.18 -6.32
C ILE A 28 17.69 7.78 -5.03
N PRO A 29 17.34 8.37 -3.86
CA PRO A 29 17.97 8.00 -2.60
C PRO A 29 17.85 6.50 -2.35
N SER A 30 18.90 5.87 -1.80
CA SER A 30 18.91 4.42 -1.54
C SER A 30 17.88 3.98 -0.49
N ASN A 31 17.33 4.92 0.27
CA ASN A 31 16.26 4.71 1.25
C ASN A 31 14.88 5.17 0.74
N GLU A 32 14.74 5.54 -0.54
CA GLU A 32 13.46 5.79 -1.19
C GLU A 32 12.69 4.47 -1.34
N MET A 33 11.43 4.47 -0.94
CA MET A 33 10.58 3.28 -1.02
C MET A 33 9.14 3.53 -1.40
N THR A 34 8.79 4.71 -1.92
CA THR A 34 7.44 5.03 -2.39
C THR A 34 6.91 3.95 -3.33
N SER A 35 7.71 3.59 -4.33
CA SER A 35 7.33 2.59 -5.34
C SER A 35 7.18 1.19 -4.74
N SER A 36 8.22 0.74 -4.04
CA SER A 36 8.30 -0.62 -3.51
C SER A 36 7.29 -0.85 -2.39
N PHE A 37 7.08 0.14 -1.53
CA PHE A 37 6.11 0.07 -0.46
C PHE A 37 4.67 0.18 -0.98
N SER A 38 4.37 1.09 -1.92
CA SER A 38 3.05 1.13 -2.59
C SER A 38 2.71 -0.18 -3.29
N TYR A 39 3.70 -0.85 -3.89
CA TYR A 39 3.53 -2.19 -4.44
C TYR A 39 3.17 -3.23 -3.37
N ILE A 40 3.90 -3.24 -2.25
CA ILE A 40 3.61 -4.13 -1.11
C ILE A 40 2.17 -3.91 -0.59
N LEU A 41 1.77 -2.66 -0.38
CA LEU A 41 0.42 -2.29 0.06
C LEU A 41 -0.63 -2.86 -0.89
N LYS A 42 -0.47 -2.62 -2.20
CA LYS A 42 -1.43 -3.06 -3.22
C LYS A 42 -1.50 -4.59 -3.34
N ARG A 43 -0.36 -5.29 -3.30
CA ARG A 43 -0.32 -6.77 -3.36
C ARG A 43 -0.98 -7.41 -2.16
N ASN A 44 -0.61 -6.97 -0.96
CA ASN A 44 -1.14 -7.55 0.28
C ASN A 44 -2.63 -7.22 0.47
N ALA A 45 -3.07 -6.02 0.05
CA ALA A 45 -4.49 -5.68 0.02
C ALA A 45 -5.30 -6.59 -0.92
N LEU A 46 -4.76 -6.93 -2.09
CA LEU A 46 -5.42 -7.86 -3.02
C LEU A 46 -5.57 -9.26 -2.42
N ILE A 47 -4.54 -9.73 -1.70
CA ILE A 47 -4.58 -11.00 -0.96
C ILE A 47 -5.71 -10.97 0.08
N MET A 48 -5.82 -9.89 0.86
CA MET A 48 -6.85 -9.79 1.90
C MET A 48 -8.26 -9.61 1.35
N ALA A 49 -8.43 -8.87 0.26
CA ALA A 49 -9.71 -8.75 -0.42
C ALA A 49 -10.18 -10.11 -0.96
N TYR A 50 -9.27 -10.93 -1.50
CA TYR A 50 -9.59 -12.28 -1.96
C TYR A 50 -9.91 -13.21 -0.78
N ALA A 51 -9.14 -13.16 0.30
CA ALA A 51 -9.40 -13.89 1.53
C ALA A 51 -10.80 -13.56 2.11
N ALA A 52 -11.24 -12.30 2.00
CA ALA A 52 -12.57 -11.90 2.41
C ALA A 52 -13.69 -12.52 1.57
N GLU A 53 -13.49 -12.73 0.27
CA GLU A 53 -14.48 -13.43 -0.56
C GLU A 53 -14.55 -14.92 -0.18
N GLU A 54 -13.41 -15.59 0.00
CA GLU A 54 -13.39 -17.00 0.43
C GLU A 54 -14.02 -17.18 1.82
N ALA A 55 -13.76 -16.26 2.75
CA ALA A 55 -14.36 -16.29 4.09
C ALA A 55 -15.88 -16.10 4.06
N LYS A 56 -16.41 -15.31 3.11
CA LYS A 56 -17.86 -15.18 2.91
C LYS A 56 -18.44 -16.48 2.35
N GLU A 57 -17.74 -17.16 1.43
CA GLU A 57 -18.15 -18.47 0.91
C GLU A 57 -18.20 -19.53 2.03
N GLU A 58 -17.21 -19.53 2.93
CA GLU A 58 -17.16 -20.43 4.10
C GLU A 58 -18.12 -20.01 5.23
N GLY A 59 -18.76 -18.83 5.15
CA GLY A 59 -19.67 -18.31 6.18
C GLY A 59 -19.00 -17.89 7.48
N THR A 60 -17.68 -17.65 7.47
CA THR A 60 -16.86 -17.33 8.66
C THR A 60 -16.33 -15.90 8.70
N TYR A 61 -16.72 -15.09 7.71
CA TYR A 61 -16.45 -13.65 7.70
C TYR A 61 -17.11 -12.93 8.89
N PRO A 62 -16.45 -11.95 9.56
CA PRO A 62 -15.10 -11.43 9.30
C PRO A 62 -13.98 -12.18 10.04
N TRP A 63 -14.29 -13.16 10.88
CA TRP A 63 -13.35 -13.75 11.83
C TRP A 63 -12.20 -14.50 11.17
N SER A 64 -12.46 -15.31 10.14
CA SER A 64 -11.40 -16.05 9.46
C SER A 64 -10.43 -15.15 8.68
N VAL A 65 -10.94 -14.07 8.07
CA VAL A 65 -10.14 -13.03 7.41
C VAL A 65 -9.27 -12.31 8.41
N GLY A 66 -9.86 -11.97 9.56
CA GLY A 66 -9.20 -11.42 10.70
C GLY A 66 -8.00 -12.26 11.09
N LEU A 67 -8.24 -13.50 11.53
CA LEU A 67 -7.18 -14.39 12.00
C LEU A 67 -6.10 -14.63 10.93
N ALA A 68 -6.48 -14.78 9.65
CA ALA A 68 -5.53 -14.88 8.54
C ALA A 68 -4.64 -13.63 8.40
N PHE A 69 -5.18 -12.44 8.67
CA PHE A 69 -4.39 -11.20 8.69
C PHE A 69 -3.41 -11.19 9.86
N ALA A 70 -3.85 -11.49 11.10
CA ALA A 70 -2.96 -11.49 12.26
C ALA A 70 -1.81 -12.48 12.15
N GLU A 71 -2.06 -13.70 11.67
CA GLU A 71 -0.99 -14.68 11.45
C GLU A 71 0.12 -14.15 10.53
N LYS A 72 -0.22 -13.24 9.61
CA LYS A 72 0.74 -12.60 8.72
C LYS A 72 1.47 -11.45 9.39
N VAL A 73 0.78 -10.59 10.15
CA VAL A 73 1.39 -9.35 10.72
C VAL A 73 2.04 -9.54 12.09
N LYS A 74 1.79 -10.67 12.79
CA LYS A 74 2.42 -11.01 14.07
C LYS A 74 3.95 -11.00 13.99
N PRO A 75 4.71 -10.92 15.10
CA PRO A 75 6.15 -10.77 15.06
C PRO A 75 6.76 -12.03 14.46
N GLY A 76 7.68 -11.87 13.51
CA GLY A 76 8.21 -12.98 12.72
C GLY A 76 7.26 -13.51 11.63
N GLY A 77 6.05 -12.98 11.52
CA GLY A 77 5.11 -13.26 10.45
C GLY A 77 5.58 -12.72 9.09
N GLU A 78 4.93 -13.19 8.02
CA GLU A 78 5.28 -12.81 6.65
C GLU A 78 5.19 -11.31 6.40
N TRP A 79 4.32 -10.60 7.13
CA TRP A 79 4.04 -9.17 7.00
C TRP A 79 4.45 -8.38 8.25
N ASP A 80 5.37 -8.88 9.06
CA ASP A 80 6.00 -8.12 10.16
C ASP A 80 6.92 -7.02 9.60
N TYR A 81 6.35 -6.02 8.92
CA TYR A 81 7.10 -4.97 8.26
C TYR A 81 7.76 -4.00 9.25
N LYS A 82 7.22 -3.86 10.47
CA LYS A 82 7.89 -3.13 11.56
C LYS A 82 9.28 -3.71 11.85
N THR A 83 9.40 -5.04 11.93
CA THR A 83 10.69 -5.69 12.14
C THR A 83 11.51 -5.77 10.84
N LYS A 84 10.90 -6.16 9.71
CA LYS A 84 11.62 -6.34 8.42
C LYS A 84 12.25 -5.06 7.90
N PHE A 85 11.60 -3.91 8.08
CA PHE A 85 12.18 -2.61 7.73
C PHE A 85 13.09 -2.07 8.83
N GLY A 86 12.97 -2.60 10.06
CA GLY A 86 13.66 -2.14 11.25
C GLY A 86 12.95 -0.92 11.84
N ARG A 87 12.42 -1.07 13.05
CA ARG A 87 11.58 -0.07 13.72
C ARG A 87 12.15 1.35 13.73
N LYS A 88 13.48 1.50 13.85
CA LYS A 88 14.17 2.80 13.92
C LYS A 88 14.80 3.26 12.59
N LYS A 89 14.84 2.39 11.58
CA LYS A 89 15.47 2.72 10.29
C LYS A 89 14.58 3.69 9.53
N GLN A 90 15.17 4.69 8.89
CA GLN A 90 14.45 5.73 8.18
C GLN A 90 14.43 5.50 6.66
N PHE A 91 13.30 5.82 6.06
CA PHE A 91 13.03 5.68 4.64
C PHE A 91 12.26 6.89 4.12
N ILE A 92 12.30 7.12 2.82
CA ILE A 92 11.51 8.14 2.15
C ILE A 92 10.28 7.46 1.55
N TYR A 93 9.10 7.82 2.02
CA TYR A 93 7.81 7.38 1.49
C TYR A 93 6.93 8.58 1.20
N ASN A 94 6.51 8.72 -0.06
CA ASN A 94 5.72 9.84 -0.56
C ASN A 94 6.34 11.22 -0.25
N GLY A 95 7.68 11.31 -0.30
CA GLY A 95 8.43 12.52 0.04
C GLY A 95 8.63 12.77 1.55
N TYR A 96 8.07 11.94 2.43
CA TYR A 96 8.24 12.07 3.88
C TYR A 96 9.29 11.09 4.39
N LEU A 97 10.11 11.55 5.33
CA LEU A 97 11.03 10.70 6.07
C LEU A 97 10.26 9.95 7.17
N MET A 98 10.12 8.64 7.02
CA MET A 98 9.34 7.76 7.89
C MET A 98 10.23 6.66 8.47
N LYS A 99 9.95 6.23 9.70
CA LYS A 99 10.58 5.04 10.28
C LYS A 99 9.97 3.77 9.70
N GLY A 100 10.71 2.66 9.73
CA GLY A 100 10.19 1.33 9.39
C GLY A 100 8.96 0.94 10.20
N GLU A 101 8.87 1.43 11.45
CA GLU A 101 7.68 1.31 12.30
C GLU A 101 6.45 2.02 11.72
N ASP A 102 6.60 3.28 11.28
CA ASP A 102 5.52 4.06 10.66
C ASP A 102 4.97 3.34 9.43
N LEU A 103 5.87 2.80 8.60
CA LEU A 103 5.50 2.04 7.40
C LEU A 103 4.79 0.73 7.76
N GLY A 104 5.21 0.04 8.82
CA GLY A 104 4.48 -1.12 9.34
C GLY A 104 3.05 -0.77 9.73
N ASN A 105 2.83 0.36 10.40
CA ASN A 105 1.50 0.83 10.78
C ASN A 105 0.63 1.21 9.57
N ILE A 106 1.22 1.87 8.57
CA ILE A 106 0.54 2.20 7.31
C ILE A 106 0.11 0.94 6.58
N HIS A 107 1.00 -0.07 6.51
CA HIS A 107 0.67 -1.37 5.93
C HIS A 107 -0.48 -2.04 6.68
N PHE A 108 -0.44 -2.03 8.01
CA PHE A 108 -1.50 -2.60 8.83
C PHE A 108 -2.86 -2.00 8.48
N GLY A 109 -2.99 -0.67 8.54
CA GLY A 109 -4.25 0.02 8.27
C GLY A 109 -4.76 -0.18 6.84
N TYR A 110 -3.88 -0.03 5.85
CA TYR A 110 -4.25 -0.14 4.43
C TYR A 110 -4.75 -1.54 4.06
N VAL A 111 -4.03 -2.58 4.51
CA VAL A 111 -4.32 -3.96 4.12
C VAL A 111 -5.48 -4.55 4.92
N ALA A 112 -5.59 -4.22 6.21
CA ALA A 112 -6.72 -4.64 7.02
C ALA A 112 -8.04 -4.07 6.48
N ARG A 113 -8.04 -2.79 6.08
CA ARG A 113 -9.21 -2.15 5.44
C ARG A 113 -9.61 -2.83 4.13
N ALA A 114 -8.64 -3.30 3.35
CA ALA A 114 -8.89 -4.05 2.10
C ALA A 114 -9.55 -5.41 2.33
N GLY A 115 -9.24 -6.08 3.44
CA GLY A 115 -9.95 -7.29 3.90
C GLY A 115 -11.35 -7.02 4.46
N THR A 116 -11.86 -5.80 4.27
CA THR A 116 -13.16 -5.30 4.74
C THR A 116 -13.36 -5.38 6.25
N ILE A 117 -12.28 -5.46 7.01
CA ILE A 117 -12.33 -5.42 8.46
C ILE A 117 -12.95 -4.07 8.88
N PRO A 118 -14.04 -4.08 9.70
CA PRO A 118 -14.69 -2.85 10.17
C PRO A 118 -13.69 -1.87 10.76
N ILE A 119 -13.85 -0.58 10.47
CA ILE A 119 -12.87 0.44 10.87
C ILE A 119 -12.86 0.65 12.39
N GLU A 120 -14.00 0.43 13.02
CA GLU A 120 -14.19 0.40 14.47
C GLU A 120 -13.32 -0.71 15.10
N LEU A 121 -13.07 -1.80 14.36
CA LEU A 121 -12.17 -2.87 14.79
C LEU A 121 -10.68 -2.57 14.49
N LEU A 122 -10.37 -1.49 13.76
CA LEU A 122 -9.00 -1.09 13.38
C LEU A 122 -8.51 0.17 14.10
N ALA A 123 -9.44 0.99 14.60
CA ALA A 123 -9.17 2.29 15.18
C ALA A 123 -8.54 2.16 16.58
N ASP A 124 -8.99 1.22 17.40
CA ASP A 124 -8.46 0.99 18.75
C ASP A 124 -7.94 -0.45 18.95
N ILE A 125 -7.12 -0.61 20.00
CA ILE A 125 -6.55 -1.90 20.42
C ILE A 125 -7.66 -2.91 20.78
N GLU A 126 -8.81 -2.45 21.29
CA GLU A 126 -9.92 -3.30 21.71
C GLU A 126 -10.65 -3.95 20.51
N GLY A 127 -10.77 -3.22 19.41
CA GLY A 127 -11.27 -3.68 18.13
C GLY A 127 -10.34 -4.71 17.50
N ALA A 128 -9.02 -4.46 17.59
CA ALA A 128 -8.01 -5.44 17.22
C ALA A 128 -8.18 -6.73 18.05
N TYR A 129 -8.43 -6.62 19.35
CA TYR A 129 -8.69 -7.77 20.21
C TYR A 129 -9.92 -8.59 19.80
N GLN A 130 -10.99 -7.95 19.33
CA GLN A 130 -12.20 -8.65 18.90
C GLN A 130 -11.99 -9.50 17.65
N ILE A 131 -11.12 -9.07 16.74
CA ILE A 131 -10.76 -9.85 15.54
C ILE A 131 -9.85 -11.05 15.91
N TRP A 132 -9.08 -10.94 16.99
CA TRP A 132 -7.87 -11.72 17.22
C TRP A 132 -7.77 -12.45 18.56
N TYR A 133 -8.89 -12.84 19.16
CA TYR A 133 -8.82 -13.75 20.30
C TYR A 133 -8.68 -15.21 19.86
N SER A 134 -7.46 -15.60 19.47
CA SER A 134 -7.00 -16.98 19.63
C SER A 134 -6.04 -17.04 20.82
N GLU A 135 -5.98 -18.17 21.54
CA GLU A 135 -5.06 -18.31 22.68
C GLU A 135 -3.58 -18.08 22.28
N GLU A 136 -3.22 -18.37 21.02
CA GLU A 136 -1.87 -18.15 20.48
C GLU A 136 -1.54 -16.66 20.23
N LEU A 137 -2.56 -15.82 20.01
CA LEU A 137 -2.40 -14.40 19.66
C LEU A 137 -2.76 -13.45 20.81
N LYS A 138 -3.16 -14.00 21.96
CA LYS A 138 -3.49 -13.23 23.15
C LYS A 138 -2.33 -12.33 23.59
N GLY A 139 -2.60 -11.03 23.72
CA GLY A 139 -1.60 -10.04 24.18
C GLY A 139 -0.59 -9.61 23.10
N TRP A 140 -0.68 -10.13 21.87
CA TRP A 140 0.22 -9.68 20.82
C TRP A 140 0.00 -8.21 20.44
N ALA A 141 -1.27 -7.80 20.30
CA ALA A 141 -1.63 -6.45 19.88
C ALA A 141 -1.05 -5.38 20.84
N ASP A 142 -1.01 -5.66 22.15
CA ASP A 142 -0.40 -4.76 23.16
C ASP A 142 1.07 -4.44 22.84
N ASN A 143 1.82 -5.44 22.40
CA ASN A 143 3.25 -5.30 22.08
C ASN A 143 3.49 -4.80 20.65
N TYR A 144 2.48 -4.91 19.79
CA TYR A 144 2.57 -4.46 18.40
C TYR A 144 2.14 -3.01 18.24
N PHE A 145 1.23 -2.51 19.08
CA PHE A 145 0.71 -1.15 19.07
C PHE A 145 1.11 -0.36 20.33
N ASP A 146 2.37 -0.45 20.72
CA ASP A 146 2.89 0.09 21.97
C ASP A 146 3.37 1.55 21.87
N GLN A 147 3.27 2.20 20.70
CA GLN A 147 3.72 3.57 20.47
C GLN A 147 2.56 4.54 20.21
N GLU A 148 2.72 5.79 20.66
CA GLU A 148 1.74 6.88 20.48
C GLU A 148 1.42 7.17 19.00
N ASN A 149 2.39 7.00 18.10
CA ASN A 149 2.23 7.20 16.65
C ASN A 149 1.60 6.02 15.90
N ASP A 150 1.37 4.87 16.56
CA ASP A 150 0.84 3.69 15.89
C ASP A 150 -0.56 3.91 15.34
N GLU A 151 -1.42 4.60 16.10
CA GLU A 151 -2.77 4.94 15.69
C GLU A 151 -2.79 5.85 14.45
N ALA A 152 -1.94 6.89 14.44
CA ALA A 152 -1.84 7.81 13.31
C ALA A 152 -1.37 7.11 12.02
N GLY A 153 -0.40 6.19 12.13
CA GLY A 153 0.08 5.40 11.00
C GLY A 153 -1.01 4.48 10.43
N ARG A 154 -1.76 3.78 11.30
CA ARG A 154 -2.91 2.95 10.89
C ARG A 154 -3.98 3.78 10.20
N ALA A 155 -4.37 4.90 10.81
CA ALA A 155 -5.37 5.81 10.24
C ALA A 155 -4.95 6.32 8.86
N TYR A 156 -3.67 6.67 8.68
CA TYR A 156 -3.15 7.07 7.38
C TYR A 156 -3.24 5.94 6.34
N GLY A 157 -2.90 4.71 6.70
CA GLY A 157 -3.10 3.54 5.83
C GLY A 157 -4.56 3.36 5.39
N VAL A 158 -5.52 3.54 6.30
CA VAL A 158 -6.95 3.48 5.99
C VAL A 158 -7.36 4.59 5.01
N ILE A 159 -6.90 5.83 5.25
CA ILE A 159 -7.15 6.98 4.37
C ILE A 159 -6.62 6.71 2.96
N LEU A 160 -5.42 6.14 2.84
CA LEU A 160 -4.83 5.78 1.55
C LEU A 160 -5.70 4.79 0.77
N TRP A 161 -6.28 3.80 1.45
CA TRP A 161 -7.19 2.82 0.84
C TRP A 161 -8.52 3.45 0.43
N ASP A 162 -9.22 4.09 1.38
CA ASP A 162 -10.57 4.63 1.20
C ASP A 162 -10.59 5.71 0.10
N ASN A 163 -9.56 6.57 0.06
CA ASN A 163 -9.49 7.68 -0.88
C ASN A 163 -8.70 7.38 -2.17
N LYS A 164 -8.22 6.13 -2.36
CA LYS A 164 -7.43 5.72 -3.54
C LYS A 164 -6.15 6.57 -3.72
N LEU A 165 -5.50 6.95 -2.61
CA LEU A 165 -4.37 7.88 -2.60
C LEU A 165 -3.00 7.19 -2.62
N LEU A 166 -2.93 5.91 -3.05
CA LEU A 166 -1.65 5.22 -3.16
C LEU A 166 -0.70 6.01 -4.09
N PRO A 167 0.47 6.44 -3.59
CA PRO A 167 1.44 7.17 -4.41
C PRO A 167 1.90 6.31 -5.60
N ASN A 168 1.82 6.86 -6.81
CA ASN A 168 2.46 6.30 -8.00
C ASN A 168 3.86 6.94 -8.16
N PRO A 169 4.92 6.21 -8.53
CA PRO A 169 6.30 6.72 -8.49
C PRO A 169 6.63 7.88 -9.44
N GLN A 170 5.66 8.37 -10.23
CA GLN A 170 5.89 9.30 -11.34
C GLN A 170 4.84 10.43 -11.47
N ASP A 171 3.80 10.53 -10.63
CA ASP A 171 2.69 11.47 -10.89
C ASP A 171 2.58 12.65 -9.89
N PRO A 172 2.34 13.90 -10.36
CA PRO A 172 1.83 15.01 -9.52
C PRO A 172 0.36 14.76 -9.10
N PRO A 173 -0.20 15.49 -8.10
CA PRO A 173 -1.44 15.07 -7.41
C PRO A 173 -2.71 15.15 -8.29
N PRO A 174 -3.69 14.25 -8.12
CA PRO A 174 -4.85 14.14 -9.02
C PRO A 174 -6.10 14.97 -8.62
N PRO A 175 -6.92 15.42 -9.59
CA PRO A 175 -8.27 16.00 -9.40
C PRO A 175 -9.39 14.92 -9.49
N PRO A 176 -10.69 15.26 -9.26
CA PRO A 176 -11.57 14.62 -8.28
C PRO A 176 -12.03 13.18 -8.60
N VAL A 177 -12.30 12.45 -7.50
CA VAL A 177 -12.57 11.01 -7.35
C VAL A 177 -13.91 10.58 -7.98
N LYS A 178 -13.90 9.44 -8.70
CA LYS A 178 -15.12 8.73 -9.13
C LYS A 178 -15.62 7.76 -8.03
N PRO A 179 -16.95 7.54 -7.91
CA PRO A 179 -17.54 6.66 -6.90
C PRO A 179 -17.05 5.20 -6.97
N PHE A 180 -17.11 4.53 -5.82
CA PHE A 180 -16.80 3.10 -5.63
C PHE A 180 -17.66 2.18 -6.53
N ASP A 181 -17.00 1.31 -7.30
CA ASP A 181 -17.63 0.26 -8.11
C ASP A 181 -17.17 -1.13 -7.61
N PRO A 182 -18.05 -1.90 -6.93
CA PRO A 182 -17.76 -3.26 -6.45
C PRO A 182 -17.40 -4.26 -7.57
N SER A 183 -17.82 -4.02 -8.81
CA SER A 183 -17.58 -4.94 -9.93
C SER A 183 -16.13 -4.93 -10.42
N ALA A 184 -15.42 -3.80 -10.22
CA ALA A 184 -14.02 -3.65 -10.58
C ALA A 184 -13.06 -4.44 -9.66
N GLU A 185 -13.44 -4.74 -8.42
CA GLU A 185 -12.60 -5.50 -7.47
C GLU A 185 -12.49 -6.98 -7.89
N LYS A 186 -13.57 -7.61 -8.36
CA LYS A 186 -13.54 -9.01 -8.83
C LYS A 186 -12.62 -9.21 -10.03
N GLN A 187 -12.51 -8.22 -10.93
CA GLN A 187 -11.58 -8.27 -12.06
C GLN A 187 -10.11 -8.14 -11.64
N LYS A 188 -9.81 -7.52 -10.48
CA LYS A 188 -8.43 -7.34 -9.98
C LYS A 188 -7.82 -8.62 -9.44
N PHE A 189 -8.61 -9.62 -9.04
CA PHE A 189 -8.08 -10.92 -8.64
C PHE A 189 -7.37 -11.67 -9.76
N ASN A 190 -7.49 -11.23 -11.03
CA ASN A 190 -6.67 -11.75 -12.12
C ASN A 190 -5.17 -11.48 -11.93
N ALA A 191 -4.81 -10.51 -11.06
CA ALA A 191 -3.43 -10.27 -10.68
C ALA A 191 -2.89 -11.29 -9.65
N LEU A 192 -3.74 -12.13 -9.05
CA LEU A 192 -3.29 -13.29 -8.26
C LEU A 192 -3.15 -14.52 -9.16
N THR A 193 -2.04 -15.21 -9.01
CA THR A 193 -1.79 -16.52 -9.62
C THR A 193 -2.75 -17.58 -9.07
N VAL A 194 -2.94 -18.66 -9.81
CA VAL A 194 -3.74 -19.81 -9.35
C VAL A 194 -3.18 -20.36 -8.04
N GLN A 195 -1.85 -20.45 -7.90
CA GLN A 195 -1.21 -20.92 -6.68
C GLN A 195 -1.50 -20.02 -5.47
N GLU A 196 -1.43 -18.70 -5.64
CA GLU A 196 -1.78 -17.74 -4.58
C GLU A 196 -3.25 -17.93 -4.15
N LYS A 197 -4.18 -18.01 -5.10
CA LYS A 197 -5.60 -18.23 -4.80
C LYS A 197 -5.84 -19.55 -4.05
N THR A 198 -5.24 -20.65 -4.51
CA THR A 198 -5.34 -21.95 -3.86
C THR A 198 -4.81 -21.91 -2.43
N LYS A 199 -3.67 -21.25 -2.20
CA LYS A 199 -3.10 -21.10 -0.85
C LYS A 199 -4.02 -20.29 0.06
N ILE A 200 -4.52 -19.14 -0.43
CA ILE A 200 -5.43 -18.29 0.36
C ILE A 200 -6.71 -19.05 0.74
N LYS A 201 -7.29 -19.79 -0.21
CA LYS A 201 -8.47 -20.63 0.06
C LYS A 201 -8.18 -21.68 1.12
N ALA A 202 -7.07 -22.40 1.00
CA ALA A 202 -6.67 -23.42 1.98
C ALA A 202 -6.44 -22.82 3.38
N ASP A 203 -5.81 -21.64 3.47
CA ASP A 203 -5.60 -20.92 4.73
C ASP A 203 -6.95 -20.56 5.38
N ILE A 204 -7.88 -19.98 4.63
CA ILE A 204 -9.23 -19.62 5.12
C ILE A 204 -10.03 -20.85 5.56
N GLN A 205 -9.95 -21.95 4.82
CA GLN A 205 -10.64 -23.20 5.17
C GLN A 205 -10.09 -23.82 6.45
N ARG A 206 -8.76 -23.82 6.62
CA ARG A 206 -8.10 -24.27 7.85
C ARG A 206 -8.59 -23.45 9.04
N ILE A 207 -8.53 -22.13 8.94
CA ILE A 207 -8.95 -21.21 10.00
C ILE A 207 -10.43 -21.36 10.33
N SER A 208 -11.29 -21.47 9.30
CA SER A 208 -12.73 -21.66 9.48
C SER A 208 -13.06 -22.93 10.28
N LYS A 209 -12.30 -24.01 10.03
CA LYS A 209 -12.42 -25.26 10.79
C LYS A 209 -11.93 -25.12 12.23
N GLU A 210 -10.93 -24.31 12.50
CA GLU A 210 -10.44 -24.03 13.85
C GLU A 210 -11.46 -23.22 14.65
N LEU A 211 -12.12 -22.23 14.03
CA LEU A 211 -13.17 -21.41 14.66
C LEU A 211 -14.46 -22.18 14.98
N SER A 212 -14.67 -23.33 14.34
CA SER A 212 -15.88 -24.16 14.52
C SER A 212 -15.74 -25.24 15.60
N LYS A 213 -14.60 -25.31 16.29
CA LYS A 213 -14.33 -26.26 17.38
C LYS A 213 -14.63 -25.63 18.73
#